data_AF-A0A0D0BK43-F1
#
_entry.id   AF-A0A0D0BK43-F1
#
_cell.length_a   1.000
_cell.length_b   1.000
_cell.length_c   1.000
_cell.angle_alpha   90.00
_cell.angle_beta   90.00
_cell.angle_gamma   90.00
#
_symmetry.space_group_name_H-M   'P 1'
#
loop_
_entity.id
_entity.type
_entity.pdbx_description
1 polymer ?
#
loop_
_entity_poly.entity_id
_entity_poly.type
_entity_poly.pdbx_seq_one_letter_code
_entity_poly.pdbx_strand_id
1 'polypeptide(L)'
;MELELQPAHRAEALDVLATIELKFALLREKVYVEKMEGLAWEEALVSEGAHPELIHLQAELNKRRDKRLALACRKRVYEVVSANKRRRTNEDAVWSWWKVARDDLQTEMIAETNRKRRKLERERRAIERPQPLRRIPNAIPDPPPAPTIRQIT
;
A
#
# COMPACT_ATOMS: atom_id res chain seq x y z
N MET A 1 22.29 82.10 -41.20
CA MET A 1 21.29 83.12 -40.83
C MET A 1 20.00 82.36 -40.65
N GLU A 2 19.54 82.22 -39.40
CA GLU A 2 18.20 81.69 -39.12
C GLU A 2 17.23 82.39 -40.07
N LEU A 3 16.57 81.64 -40.95
CA LEU A 3 15.46 82.18 -41.70
C LEU A 3 14.46 82.66 -40.65
N GLU A 4 14.33 83.97 -40.48
CA GLU A 4 13.30 84.55 -39.64
C GLU A 4 11.96 84.06 -40.17
N LEU A 5 11.43 83.02 -39.53
CA LEU A 5 10.13 82.49 -39.87
C LEU A 5 9.14 83.63 -39.64
N GLN A 6 8.48 84.07 -40.71
CA GLN A 6 7.50 85.14 -40.62
C GLN A 6 6.49 84.79 -39.50
N PRO A 7 6.11 85.73 -38.61
CA PRO A 7 5.23 85.45 -37.47
C PRO A 7 3.95 84.69 -37.85
N ALA A 8 3.44 84.89 -39.07
CA ALA A 8 2.31 84.17 -39.64
C ALA A 8 2.54 82.66 -39.79
N HIS A 9 3.70 82.24 -40.33
CA HIS A 9 4.04 80.82 -40.47
C HIS A 9 4.24 80.13 -39.11
N ARG A 10 4.69 80.88 -38.08
CA ARG A 10 4.75 80.35 -36.70
C ARG A 10 3.37 80.13 -36.13
N ALA A 11 2.45 81.07 -36.34
CA ALA A 11 1.07 80.95 -35.89
C ALA A 11 0.34 79.78 -36.57
N GLU A 12 0.53 79.61 -37.89
CA GLU A 12 -0.04 78.49 -38.64
C GLU A 12 0.50 77.13 -38.17
N ALA A 13 1.82 77.02 -37.95
CA ALA A 13 2.41 75.79 -37.42
C ALA A 13 1.89 75.43 -36.02
N LEU A 14 1.68 76.44 -35.16
CA LEU A 14 1.08 76.23 -33.83
C LEU A 14 -0.39 75.80 -33.91
N ASP A 15 -1.16 76.33 -34.85
CA ASP A 15 -2.56 75.96 -35.05
C ASP A 15 -2.71 74.50 -35.56
N VAL A 16 -1.82 74.11 -36.47
CA VAL A 16 -1.72 72.71 -36.92
C VAL A 16 -1.32 71.79 -35.77
N LEU A 17 -0.33 72.17 -34.94
CA LEU A 17 0.06 71.41 -33.75
C LEU A 17 -1.08 71.30 -32.73
N ALA A 18 -1.80 72.38 -32.47
CA ALA A 18 -2.96 72.38 -31.57
C ALA A 18 -4.08 71.46 -32.09
N THR A 19 -4.33 71.48 -33.40
CA THR A 19 -5.29 70.57 -34.05
C THR A 19 -4.87 69.11 -33.92
N ILE A 20 -3.56 68.82 -34.07
CA ILE A 20 -3.01 67.48 -33.89
C ILE A 20 -3.16 67.03 -32.43
N GLU A 21 -2.80 67.89 -31.47
CA GLU A 21 -2.92 67.56 -30.04
C GLU A 21 -4.37 67.29 -29.63
N LEU A 22 -5.32 68.09 -30.12
CA LEU A 22 -6.75 67.85 -29.88
C LEU A 22 -7.18 66.47 -30.39
N LYS A 23 -6.75 66.09 -31.60
CA LYS A 23 -7.05 64.75 -32.16
C LYS A 23 -6.42 63.63 -31.33
N PHE A 24 -5.19 63.80 -30.84
CA PHE A 24 -4.53 62.83 -29.97
C PHE A 24 -5.20 62.72 -28.60
N ALA A 25 -5.64 63.83 -28.01
CA ALA A 25 -6.37 63.84 -26.75
C ALA A 25 -7.68 63.05 -26.86
N LEU A 26 -8.47 63.32 -27.90
CA LEU A 26 -9.72 62.61 -28.18
C LEU A 26 -9.50 61.12 -28.45
N LEU A 27 -8.44 60.76 -29.19
CA LEU A 27 -8.11 59.36 -29.43
C LEU A 27 -7.72 58.64 -28.13
N ARG A 28 -6.91 59.29 -27.29
CA ARG A 28 -6.47 58.74 -26.00
C ARG A 28 -7.64 58.50 -25.06
N GLU A 29 -8.57 59.46 -24.98
CA GLU A 29 -9.79 59.32 -24.21
C GLU A 29 -10.64 58.15 -24.71
N LYS A 30 -10.86 58.06 -26.03
CA LYS A 30 -11.64 56.98 -26.63
C LYS A 30 -11.04 55.59 -26.34
N VAL A 31 -9.72 55.44 -26.55
CA VAL A 31 -9.02 54.18 -26.26
C VAL A 31 -9.10 53.83 -24.78
N TYR A 32 -9.01 54.82 -23.89
CA TYR A 32 -9.16 54.61 -22.46
C TYR A 32 -10.56 54.09 -22.11
N VAL A 33 -11.62 54.73 -22.61
CA VAL A 33 -13.01 54.32 -22.36
C VAL A 33 -13.25 52.90 -22.87
N GLU A 34 -12.86 52.60 -24.11
CA GLU A 34 -12.99 51.24 -24.68
C GLU A 34 -12.26 50.18 -23.84
N LYS A 35 -11.06 50.52 -23.32
CA LYS A 35 -10.30 49.63 -22.44
C LYS A 35 -11.02 49.40 -21.11
N MET A 36 -11.57 50.46 -20.51
CA MET A 36 -12.30 50.38 -19.24
C MET A 36 -13.60 49.59 -19.38
N GLU A 37 -14.33 49.75 -20.49
CA GLU A 37 -15.53 48.97 -20.79
C GLU A 37 -15.21 47.47 -20.92
N GLY A 38 -14.13 47.14 -21.63
CA GLY A 38 -13.66 45.75 -21.75
C GLY A 38 -13.31 45.13 -20.39
N LEU A 39 -12.61 45.87 -19.54
CA LEU A 39 -12.27 45.43 -18.19
C LEU A 39 -13.50 45.26 -17.30
N ALA A 40 -14.46 46.20 -17.36
CA ALA A 40 -15.70 46.11 -16.60
C ALA A 40 -16.55 44.89 -17.02
N TRP A 41 -16.57 44.58 -18.31
CA TRP A 41 -17.23 43.37 -18.82
C TRP A 41 -16.55 42.09 -18.32
N GLU A 42 -15.21 42.04 -18.35
CA GLU A 42 -14.45 40.90 -17.84
C GLU A 42 -14.64 40.72 -16.32
N GLU A 43 -14.63 41.81 -15.56
CA GLU A 43 -14.89 41.82 -14.12
C GLU A 43 -16.30 41.29 -13.79
N ALA A 44 -17.31 41.67 -14.58
CA ALA A 44 -18.66 41.14 -14.44
C ALA A 44 -18.69 39.62 -14.66
N LEU A 45 -18.02 39.12 -15.70
CA LEU A 45 -17.91 37.67 -15.94
C LEU A 45 -17.22 36.92 -14.81
N VAL A 46 -16.17 37.51 -14.22
CA VAL A 46 -15.47 36.91 -13.07
C VAL A 46 -16.40 36.88 -11.85
N SER A 47 -17.11 37.97 -11.59
CA SER A 47 -18.05 38.09 -10.47
C SER A 47 -19.23 37.12 -10.58
N GLU A 48 -19.74 36.92 -11.80
CA GLU A 48 -20.78 35.95 -12.11
C GLU A 48 -20.27 34.50 -12.14
N GLY A 49 -18.95 34.31 -12.13
CA GLY A 49 -18.32 32.99 -12.26
C GLY A 49 -18.38 32.41 -13.67
N ALA A 50 -18.75 33.22 -14.68
CA ALA A 50 -18.88 32.83 -16.08
C ALA A 50 -17.59 33.04 -16.90
N HIS A 51 -16.54 33.62 -16.29
CA HIS A 51 -15.27 33.86 -16.98
C HIS A 51 -14.62 32.54 -17.46
N PRO A 52 -14.26 32.41 -18.74
CA PRO A 52 -13.82 31.13 -19.32
C PRO A 52 -12.55 30.56 -18.67
N GLU A 53 -11.59 31.42 -18.32
CA GLU A 53 -10.38 30.97 -17.62
C GLU A 53 -10.69 30.48 -16.20
N LEU A 54 -11.62 31.13 -15.51
CA LEU A 54 -12.05 30.75 -14.17
C LEU A 54 -12.76 29.39 -14.21
N ILE A 55 -13.66 29.19 -15.17
CA ILE A 55 -14.33 27.91 -15.40
C ILE A 55 -13.31 26.80 -15.67
N HIS A 56 -12.32 27.07 -16.53
CA HIS A 56 -11.28 26.10 -16.86
C HIS A 56 -10.47 25.69 -15.62
N LEU A 57 -10.01 26.67 -14.83
CA LEU A 57 -9.26 26.41 -13.60
C LEU A 57 -10.10 25.66 -12.57
N GLN A 58 -11.37 26.05 -12.40
CA GLN A 58 -12.29 25.38 -11.48
C GLN A 58 -12.54 23.92 -11.89
N ALA A 59 -12.69 23.65 -13.19
CA ALA A 59 -12.83 22.30 -13.72
C ALA A 59 -11.60 21.43 -13.43
N GLU A 60 -10.40 21.96 -13.63
CA GLU A 60 -9.15 21.25 -13.31
C GLU A 60 -8.99 21.00 -11.81
N LEU A 61 -9.33 21.97 -10.96
CA LEU A 61 -9.35 21.79 -9.50
C LEU A 61 -10.35 20.71 -9.07
N ASN A 62 -11.57 20.74 -9.61
CA ASN A 62 -12.60 19.73 -9.34
C ASN A 62 -12.12 18.34 -9.76
N LYS A 63 -11.53 18.20 -10.95
CA LYS A 63 -10.97 16.94 -11.44
C LYS A 63 -9.88 16.39 -10.51
N ARG A 64 -8.98 17.24 -10.01
CA ARG A 64 -7.94 16.84 -9.04
C ARG A 64 -8.55 16.42 -7.70
N ARG A 65 -9.54 17.18 -7.21
CA ARG A 65 -10.26 16.86 -5.97
C ARG A 65 -10.96 15.51 -6.09
N ASP A 66 -11.71 15.30 -7.16
CA ASP A 66 -12.52 14.11 -7.37
C ASP A 66 -11.62 12.88 -7.55
N LYS A 67 -10.47 13.02 -8.24
CA LYS A 67 -9.45 11.96 -8.32
C LYS A 67 -8.90 11.59 -6.93
N ARG A 68 -8.59 12.57 -6.08
CA ARG A 68 -8.10 12.33 -4.70
C ARG A 68 -9.16 11.63 -3.85
N LEU A 69 -10.42 12.06 -3.95
CA LEU A 69 -11.54 11.43 -3.25
C LEU A 69 -11.76 10.00 -3.71
N ALA A 70 -11.78 9.75 -5.03
CA ALA A 70 -11.95 8.41 -5.58
C ALA A 70 -10.83 7.46 -5.12
N LEU A 71 -9.58 7.93 -5.10
CA LEU A 71 -8.44 7.16 -4.61
C LEU A 71 -8.58 6.85 -3.11
N ALA A 72 -8.95 7.83 -2.30
CA ALA A 72 -9.17 7.66 -0.86
C ALA A 72 -10.30 6.66 -0.56
N CYS A 73 -11.43 6.76 -1.28
CA CYS A 73 -12.54 5.82 -1.18
C CYS A 73 -12.10 4.40 -1.54
N ARG A 74 -11.39 4.22 -2.65
CA ARG A 74 -10.88 2.91 -3.08
C ARG A 74 -9.90 2.32 -2.06
N LYS A 75 -8.99 3.15 -1.53
CA LYS A 75 -8.05 2.74 -0.48
C LYS A 75 -8.79 2.25 0.77
N ARG A 76 -9.76 3.01 1.26
CA ARG A 76 -10.59 2.62 2.42
C ARG A 76 -11.30 1.30 2.18
N VAL A 77 -11.93 1.11 1.02
CA VAL A 77 -12.62 -0.16 0.69
C VAL A 77 -11.63 -1.32 0.70
N TYR A 78 -10.47 -1.15 0.07
CA TYR A 78 -9.43 -2.18 0.06
C TYR A 78 -8.93 -2.52 1.47
N GLU A 79 -8.68 -1.52 2.32
CA GLU A 79 -8.24 -1.71 3.69
C GLU A 79 -9.26 -2.48 4.52
N VAL A 80 -10.55 -2.16 4.41
CA VAL A 80 -11.63 -2.89 5.09
C VAL A 80 -11.70 -4.33 4.63
N VAL A 81 -11.62 -4.58 3.32
CA VAL A 81 -11.63 -5.95 2.77
C VAL A 81 -10.41 -6.74 3.24
N SER A 82 -9.22 -6.12 3.21
CA SER A 82 -7.97 -6.73 3.65
C SER A 82 -7.98 -7.07 5.15
N ALA A 83 -8.46 -6.15 5.99
CA ALA A 83 -8.60 -6.36 7.42
C ALA A 83 -9.56 -7.51 7.73
N ASN A 84 -10.72 -7.55 7.05
CA ASN A 84 -11.68 -8.64 7.20
C ASN A 84 -11.12 -9.98 6.75
N LYS A 85 -10.41 -10.02 5.62
CA LYS A 85 -9.75 -11.25 5.14
C LYS A 85 -8.72 -11.74 6.14
N ARG A 86 -7.86 -10.85 6.64
CA ARG A 86 -6.85 -11.19 7.66
C ARG A 86 -7.49 -11.71 8.94
N ARG A 87 -8.57 -11.08 9.40
CA ARG A 87 -9.31 -11.53 10.59
C ARG A 87 -9.80 -12.97 10.41
N ARG A 88 -10.46 -13.27 9.29
CA ARG A 88 -10.97 -14.63 8.99
C ARG A 88 -9.83 -15.65 8.93
N THR A 89 -8.77 -15.35 8.18
CA THR A 89 -7.62 -16.25 8.08
C THR A 89 -6.96 -16.50 9.44
N ASN A 90 -6.85 -15.48 10.29
CA ASN A 90 -6.31 -15.65 11.65
C ASN A 90 -7.22 -16.52 12.52
N GLU A 91 -8.53 -16.30 12.44
CA GLU A 91 -9.53 -17.11 13.14
C GLU A 91 -9.45 -18.58 12.72
N ASP A 92 -9.42 -18.85 11.42
CA ASP A 92 -9.25 -20.19 10.86
C ASP A 92 -7.93 -20.84 11.31
N ALA A 93 -6.84 -20.07 11.34
CA ALA A 93 -5.53 -20.54 11.78
C ALA A 93 -5.53 -20.91 13.28
N VAL A 94 -6.13 -20.07 14.13
CA VAL A 94 -6.26 -20.36 15.57
C VAL A 94 -7.11 -21.60 15.80
N TRP A 95 -8.24 -21.74 15.10
CA TRP A 95 -9.07 -22.94 15.20
C TRP A 95 -8.37 -24.20 14.70
N SER A 96 -7.62 -24.09 13.59
CA SER A 96 -6.84 -25.20 13.05
C SER A 96 -5.78 -25.65 14.06
N TRP A 97 -5.00 -24.69 14.59
CA TRP A 97 -3.98 -24.96 15.59
C TRP A 97 -4.55 -25.59 16.86
N TRP A 98 -5.67 -25.06 17.39
CA TRP A 98 -6.31 -25.60 18.58
C TRP A 98 -6.77 -27.05 18.37
N LYS A 99 -7.35 -27.38 17.21
CA LYS A 99 -7.76 -28.76 16.89
C LYS A 99 -6.56 -29.70 16.90
N VAL A 100 -5.46 -29.31 16.25
CA VAL A 100 -4.23 -30.12 16.23
C VAL A 100 -3.69 -30.30 17.64
N ALA A 101 -3.53 -29.23 18.42
CA ALA A 101 -3.02 -29.31 19.79
C ALA A 101 -3.90 -30.18 20.71
N ARG A 102 -5.22 -30.13 20.54
CA ARG A 102 -6.16 -31.00 21.26
C ARG A 102 -5.96 -32.47 20.88
N ASP A 103 -5.86 -32.76 19.59
CA ASP A 103 -5.71 -34.13 19.09
C ASP A 103 -4.33 -34.72 19.48
N ASP A 104 -3.29 -33.91 19.47
CA ASP A 104 -1.95 -34.26 19.95
C ASP A 104 -1.97 -34.60 21.45
N LEU A 105 -2.59 -33.75 22.27
CA LEU A 105 -2.74 -33.99 23.71
C LEU A 105 -3.51 -35.29 23.98
N GLN A 106 -4.61 -35.53 23.29
CA GLN A 106 -5.38 -36.77 23.43
C GLN A 106 -4.52 -37.99 23.08
N THR A 107 -3.78 -37.91 21.98
CA THR A 107 -2.88 -38.98 21.52
C THR A 107 -1.78 -39.25 22.55
N GLU A 108 -1.19 -38.20 23.12
CA GLU A 108 -0.17 -38.30 24.16
C GLU A 108 -0.72 -38.97 25.43
N MET A 109 -1.89 -38.54 25.91
CA MET A 109 -2.54 -39.13 27.09
C MET A 109 -2.87 -40.62 26.90
N ILE A 110 -3.37 -41.01 25.72
CA ILE A 110 -3.64 -42.41 25.38
C ILE A 110 -2.32 -43.20 25.34
N ALA A 111 -1.28 -42.66 24.70
CA ALA A 111 0.02 -43.30 24.62
C ALA A 111 0.64 -43.48 26.01
N GLU A 112 0.57 -42.48 26.87
CA GLU A 112 1.07 -42.52 28.25
C GLU A 112 0.31 -43.58 29.08
N THR A 113 -1.03 -43.60 28.99
CA THR A 113 -1.87 -44.59 29.66
C THR A 113 -1.51 -46.01 29.22
N ASN A 114 -1.33 -46.23 27.92
CA ASN A 114 -0.91 -47.52 27.36
C ASN A 114 0.52 -47.91 27.77
N ARG A 115 1.45 -46.95 27.91
CA ARG A 115 2.79 -47.21 28.46
C ARG A 115 2.71 -47.65 29.92
N LYS A 116 1.94 -46.93 30.76
CA LYS A 116 1.73 -47.26 32.17
C LYS A 116 1.09 -48.65 32.34
N ARG A 117 0.03 -48.96 31.58
CA ARG A 117 -0.61 -50.29 31.56
C ARG A 117 0.38 -51.40 31.23
N ARG A 118 1.16 -51.25 30.15
CA ARG A 118 2.17 -52.24 29.74
C ARG A 118 3.27 -52.41 30.79
N LYS A 119 3.67 -51.33 31.48
CA LYS A 119 4.64 -51.41 32.58
C LYS A 119 4.09 -52.25 33.74
N LEU A 120 2.89 -51.93 34.22
CA LEU A 120 2.23 -52.68 35.30
C LEU A 120 2.03 -54.16 34.94
N GLU A 121 1.65 -54.46 33.71
CA GLU A 121 1.50 -55.84 33.25
C GLU A 121 2.84 -56.61 33.26
N ARG A 122 3.94 -55.97 32.84
CA ARG A 122 5.28 -56.58 32.93
C ARG A 122 5.70 -56.82 34.38
N GLU A 123 5.46 -55.87 35.27
CA GLU A 123 5.76 -55.99 36.70
C GLU A 123 4.95 -57.12 37.34
N ARG A 124 3.64 -57.18 37.05
CA ARG A 124 2.76 -58.28 37.48
C ARG A 124 3.27 -59.65 37.00
N ARG A 125 3.63 -59.78 35.71
CA ARG A 125 4.19 -61.04 35.18
C ARG A 125 5.50 -61.43 35.84
N ALA A 126 6.36 -60.47 36.16
CA ALA A 126 7.63 -60.73 36.84
C ALA A 126 7.41 -61.29 38.27
N ILE A 127 6.34 -60.86 38.94
CA ILE A 127 5.95 -61.38 40.26
C ILE A 127 5.28 -62.76 40.15
N GLU A 128 4.31 -62.92 39.23
CA GLU A 128 3.54 -64.17 39.08
C GLU A 128 4.36 -65.32 38.47
N ARG A 129 5.35 -65.01 37.63
CA ARG A 129 6.22 -65.99 36.97
C ARG A 129 7.67 -65.55 37.17
N PRO A 130 8.31 -65.88 38.31
CA PRO A 130 9.72 -65.62 38.49
C PRO A 130 10.48 -66.27 37.33
N GLN A 131 11.38 -65.52 36.69
CA GLN A 131 12.11 -66.05 35.54
C GLN A 131 12.84 -67.32 35.96
N PRO A 132 12.74 -68.42 35.18
CA PRO A 132 13.49 -69.62 35.48
C PRO A 132 14.97 -69.26 35.52
N LEU A 133 15.68 -69.74 36.53
CA LEU A 133 17.13 -69.59 36.66
C LEU A 133 17.75 -69.92 35.31
N ARG A 134 18.36 -68.93 34.66
CA ARG A 134 19.11 -69.16 33.43
C ARG A 134 20.25 -70.10 33.78
N ARG A 135 20.12 -71.39 33.43
CA ARG A 135 21.26 -72.30 33.38
C ARG A 135 22.12 -71.84 32.21
N ILE A 136 23.16 -71.06 32.51
CA ILE A 136 24.26 -70.87 31.59
C ILE A 136 24.87 -72.26 31.41
N PRO A 137 24.93 -72.82 30.19
CA PRO A 137 25.62 -74.07 29.96
C PRO A 137 27.05 -73.94 30.49
N ASN A 138 27.50 -74.90 31.30
CA ASN A 138 28.88 -74.92 31.75
C ASN A 138 29.80 -74.90 30.52
N ALA A 139 30.86 -74.10 30.56
CA ALA A 139 31.89 -74.10 29.54
C ALA A 139 32.39 -75.54 29.36
N ILE A 140 32.40 -76.04 28.11
CA ILE A 140 32.95 -77.35 27.79
C ILE A 140 34.45 -77.26 28.11
N PRO A 141 34.98 -78.06 29.06
CA PRO A 141 36.42 -78.18 29.24
C PRO A 141 36.98 -78.87 27.99
N ASP A 142 37.95 -78.24 27.34
CA ASP A 142 38.61 -78.68 26.10
C ASP A 142 37.67 -78.86 24.89
N PRO A 143 37.25 -77.74 24.24
CA PRO A 143 36.64 -77.83 22.93
C PRO A 143 37.63 -78.48 21.95
N PRO A 144 37.18 -79.40 21.06
CA PRO A 144 38.06 -80.00 20.07
C PRO A 144 38.72 -78.90 19.23
N PRO A 145 40.00 -79.04 18.86
CA PRO A 145 40.71 -78.03 18.06
C PRO A 145 39.92 -77.79 16.78
N ALA A 146 39.75 -76.51 16.43
CA ALA A 146 39.01 -76.13 15.23
C ALA A 146 39.60 -76.87 14.01
N PRO A 147 38.76 -77.48 13.16
CA PRO A 147 39.24 -78.27 12.03
C PRO A 147 40.12 -77.40 11.14
N THR A 148 41.31 -77.90 10.82
CA THR A 148 42.24 -77.18 9.93
C THR A 148 41.76 -77.33 8.49
N ILE A 149 41.96 -76.31 7.64
CA ILE A 149 41.43 -76.22 6.25
C ILE A 149 41.63 -77.50 5.41
N ARG A 150 42.66 -78.30 5.69
CA ARG A 150 42.92 -79.59 5.02
C ARG A 150 41.92 -80.72 5.34
N GLN A 151 41.07 -80.53 6.35
CA GLN A 151 40.04 -81.49 6.79
C GLN A 151 38.64 -81.12 6.27
N ILE A 152 38.50 -80.03 5.52
CA ILE A 152 37.22 -79.50 5.00
C ILE A 152 37.16 -79.63 3.46
N THR A 153 38.16 -80.24 2.83
CA THR A 153 38.20 -80.56 1.40
C THR A 153 38.25 -82.05 1.18
#